data_AF-A0A7X6TXD7-F1
#
_entry.id   AF-A0A7X6TXD7-F1
#
_cell.length_a   1.000
_cell.length_b   1.000
_cell.length_c   1.000
_cell.angle_alpha   90.00
_cell.angle_beta   90.00
_cell.angle_gamma   90.00
#
_symmetry.space_group_name_H-M   'P 1'
#
loop_
_entity.id
_entity.type
_entity.pdbx_description
1 polymer ?
#
loop_
_entity_poly.entity_id
_entity_poly.type
_entity_poly.pdbx_seq_one_letter_code
_entity_poly.pdbx_strand_id
1 'polypeptide(L)' 'PYREHLIAAVKTSDEICQEIGADSLHFISEEGLLEALNHGNGYCTGCFSGVYPMSIPQDDQD' A
#
# COMPACT_ATOMS: atom_id res chain seq x y z
N PRO A 1 2.30 10.26 -7.33
CA PRO A 1 3.30 9.40 -8.00
C PRO A 1 2.55 8.32 -8.79
N TYR A 2 3.00 7.97 -10.00
CA TYR A 2 2.50 6.78 -10.70
C TYR A 2 2.83 5.52 -9.90
N ARG A 3 2.07 4.44 -10.14
CA ARG A 3 2.20 3.17 -9.41
C ARG A 3 3.63 2.63 -9.44
N GLU A 4 4.30 2.72 -10.58
CA GLU A 4 5.68 2.30 -10.79
C GLU A 4 6.71 3.07 -9.95
N HIS A 5 6.36 4.27 -9.46
CA HIS A 5 7.22 5.07 -8.58
C HIS A 5 7.03 4.74 -7.09
N LEU A 6 6.06 3.89 -6.73
CA LEU A 6 5.83 3.48 -5.35
C LEU A 6 6.69 2.25 -5.04
N ILE A 7 7.64 2.37 -4.11
CA ILE A 7 8.60 1.30 -3.80
C ILE A 7 7.91 -0.03 -3.43
N ALA A 8 6.82 0.04 -2.66
CA ALA A 8 6.03 -1.14 -2.25
C ALA A 8 5.18 -1.73 -3.37
N ALA A 9 5.03 -1.06 -4.52
CA ALA A 9 4.35 -1.60 -5.69
C ALA A 9 5.28 -2.41 -6.62
N VAL A 10 6.61 -2.23 -6.48
CA VAL A 10 7.62 -2.82 -7.38
C VAL A 10 8.67 -3.66 -6.66
N LYS A 11 8.73 -3.64 -5.32
CA LYS A 11 9.67 -4.39 -4.49
C LYS A 11 8.96 -5.14 -3.37
N THR A 12 9.53 -6.26 -2.99
CA THR A 12 9.19 -7.03 -1.79
C THR A 12 9.64 -6.31 -0.51
N SER A 13 9.13 -6.73 0.65
CA SER A 13 9.56 -6.16 1.94
C SER A 13 11.05 -6.33 2.22
N ASP A 14 11.63 -7.48 1.83
CA ASP A 14 13.06 -7.73 2.01
C ASP A 14 13.92 -6.80 1.15
N GLU A 15 13.53 -6.57 -0.11
CA GLU A 15 14.20 -5.62 -1.00
C GLU A 15 14.09 -4.19 -0.49
N ILE A 16 12.93 -3.79 0.03
CA ILE A 16 12.73 -2.46 0.63
C ILE A 16 13.64 -2.31 1.85
N CYS A 17 13.71 -3.32 2.73
CA CYS A 17 14.56 -3.31 3.92
C CYS A 17 16.03 -3.08 3.57
N GLN A 18 16.52 -3.80 2.55
CA GLN A 18 17.88 -3.64 2.04
C GLN A 18 18.10 -2.24 1.45
N GLU A 19 17.15 -1.73 0.67
CA GLU A 19 17.28 -0.44 -0.02
C GLU A 19 17.35 0.76 0.94
N ILE A 20 16.59 0.71 2.04
CA ILE A 20 16.63 1.75 3.07
C ILE A 20 17.78 1.56 4.08
N GLY A 21 18.52 0.45 3.99
CA GLY A 21 19.64 0.14 4.90
C GLY A 21 19.21 -0.18 6.33
N ALA A 22 18.02 -0.75 6.52
CA ALA A 22 17.53 -1.15 7.84
C ALA A 22 17.96 -2.58 8.20
N ASP A 23 18.15 -2.85 9.50
CA ASP A 23 18.40 -4.21 10.00
C ASP A 23 17.16 -5.12 9.86
N SER A 24 15.97 -4.53 9.91
CA SER A 24 14.69 -5.23 9.76
C SER A 24 13.58 -4.28 9.31
N LEU A 25 12.58 -4.81 8.61
CA LEU A 25 11.38 -4.09 8.18
C LEU A 25 10.15 -4.98 8.38
N HIS A 26 9.07 -4.38 8.86
CA HIS A 26 7.76 -5.00 8.84
C HIS A 26 6.69 -3.94 8.60
N PHE A 27 5.70 -4.27 7.77
CA PHE A 27 4.50 -3.45 7.60
C PHE A 27 3.43 -3.89 8.61
N ILE A 28 2.61 -2.96 9.06
CA ILE A 28 1.36 -3.33 9.75
C ILE A 28 0.49 -4.15 8.79
N SER A 29 -0.21 -5.18 9.29
CA SER A 29 -1.19 -5.90 8.48
C SER A 29 -2.41 -5.02 8.21
N GLU A 30 -3.11 -5.27 7.09
CA GLU A 30 -4.34 -4.56 6.78
C GLU A 30 -5.41 -4.82 7.86
N GLU A 31 -5.51 -6.05 8.36
CA GLU A 31 -6.41 -6.41 9.45
C GLU A 31 -6.09 -5.63 10.73
N GLY A 32 -4.82 -5.58 11.13
CA GLY A 32 -4.40 -4.86 12.34
C GLY A 32 -4.61 -3.36 12.23
N LEU A 33 -4.46 -2.79 11.02
CA LEU A 33 -4.81 -1.40 10.74
C LEU A 33 -6.32 -1.16 10.92
N LEU A 34 -7.17 -2.03 10.37
CA LEU A 34 -8.63 -1.88 10.46
C LEU A 34 -9.14 -2.06 11.89
N GLU A 35 -8.58 -3.00 12.65
CA GLU A 35 -8.87 -3.17 14.08
C GLU A 35 -8.59 -1.89 14.87
N ALA A 36 -7.43 -1.26 14.63
CA ALA A 36 -7.07 0.01 15.26
C ALA A 36 -8.02 1.17 14.89
N LEU A 37 -8.72 1.06 13.76
CA LEU A 37 -9.67 2.05 13.23
C LEU A 37 -11.13 1.65 13.47
N ASN A 38 -11.43 0.99 14.61
CA ASN A 38 -12.78 0.54 14.96
C ASN A 38 -13.41 -0.36 13.88
N HIS A 39 -12.65 -1.40 13.49
CA HIS A 39 -13.00 -2.39 12.47
C HIS A 39 -13.24 -1.80 11.06
N GLY A 40 -12.60 -0.67 10.75
CA GLY A 40 -12.57 -0.17 9.37
C GLY A 40 -13.89 0.39 8.83
N ASN A 41 -14.85 0.70 9.70
CA ASN A 41 -16.16 1.20 9.27
C ASN A 41 -16.04 2.50 8.45
N GLY A 42 -16.25 2.39 7.13
CA GLY A 42 -16.28 3.53 6.21
C GLY A 42 -14.92 3.99 5.67
N TYR A 43 -13.84 3.24 5.91
CA TYR A 43 -12.51 3.58 5.39
C TYR A 43 -12.23 2.87 4.06
N CYS A 44 -11.66 3.62 3.12
CA CYS A 44 -11.15 3.05 1.86
C CYS A 44 -9.76 2.45 2.08
N THR A 45 -9.53 1.23 1.57
CA THR A 45 -8.21 0.57 1.61
C THR A 45 -7.55 0.41 0.24
N GLY A 46 -8.05 1.10 -0.79
CA GLY A 46 -7.61 0.89 -2.18
C GLY A 46 -6.10 1.08 -2.41
N CYS A 47 -5.42 1.93 -1.64
CA CYS A 47 -3.96 2.08 -1.73
C CYS A 47 -3.19 0.83 -1.27
N PHE A 48 -3.78 -0.01 -0.43
CA PHE A 48 -3.20 -1.26 0.07
C PHE A 48 -3.70 -2.47 -0.72
N SER A 49 -5.03 -2.58 -0.90
CA SER A 49 -5.68 -3.72 -1.52
C SER A 49 -5.78 -3.64 -3.05
N GLY A 50 -5.61 -2.44 -3.62
CA GLY A 50 -5.90 -2.16 -5.03
C GLY A 50 -7.40 -2.06 -5.35
N VAL A 51 -8.29 -2.25 -4.37
CA VAL A 51 -9.74 -2.22 -4.56
C VAL A 51 -10.30 -0.88 -4.10
N TYR A 52 -10.72 -0.06 -5.06
CA TYR A 52 -11.27 1.27 -4.79
C TYR A 52 -12.81 1.20 -4.84
N PRO A 53 -13.52 1.85 -3.90
CA PRO A 53 -14.99 1.88 -3.86
C PRO A 53 -15.60 2.82 -4.92
N MET A 54 -14.80 3.27 -5.87
CA MET A 54 -15.14 4.21 -6.92
C MET A 54 -14.32 3.91 -8.16
N SER A 55 -14.78 4.40 -9.31
CA SER A 55 -14.02 4.30 -10.56
C SER A 55 -12.70 5.06 -10.45
N ILE A 56 -11.61 4.41 -10.85
CA ILE A 56 -10.32 5.06 -10.99
C ILE A 56 -10.24 5.62 -12.42
N PRO A 57 -9.82 6.89 -12.61
CA PRO A 57 -9.51 7.40 -13.93
C PRO A 57 -8.51 6.47 -14.63
N GLN A 58 -8.70 6.18 -15.92
CA GLN A 58 -7.65 5.51 -16.68
C GLN A 58 -6.47 6.48 -16.81
N ASP A 59 -5.26 6.02 -16.48
CA ASP A 59 -4.06 6.79 -16.75
C ASP A 59 -3.95 6.95 -18.28
N ASP A 60 -4.15 8.17 -18.78
CA ASP A 60 -3.76 8.55 -20.14
C ASP A 60 -2.22 8.48 -20.16
N GLN A 61 -1.68 7.38 -20.68
CA GLN A 61 -0.24 7.21 -20.85
C GLN A 61 0.22 8.03 -22.06
N ASP A 62 0.87 9.17 -21.80
CA ASP A 62 1.76 9.86 -22.75
C ASP A 62 3.18 9.28 -22.69
#